data_AF-A0AAJ1NNA4-F1
#
_entry.id   AF-A0AAJ1NNA4-F1
#
_cell.length_a   1.000
_cell.length_b   1.000
_cell.length_c   1.000
_cell.angle_alpha   90.00
_cell.angle_beta   90.00
_cell.angle_gamma   90.00
#
_symmetry.space_group_name_H-M   'P 1'
#
loop_
_entity.id
_entity.type
_entity.pdbx_description
1 polymer ?
#
loop_
_entity_poly.entity_id
_entity_poly.type
_entity_poly.pdbx_seq_one_letter_code
_entity_poly.pdbx_strand_id
1 'polypeptide(L)'
;MNGKTKLAIVGGALAVCAGIFWAGYLKGWYAHSEQVNRQAKERLPKQEKAVAAGEQKAATANAEAKVIYRTVYHDVVKYVNDPNRTVCKFDSDAVQLRQRAIDAANSIPGFDEPAVQAK
;
A
#
# COMPACT_ATOMS: atom_id res chain seq x y z
N MET A 1 16.77 -69.23 4.31
CA MET A 1 16.35 -67.93 4.90
C MET A 1 14.85 -67.78 4.72
N ASN A 2 14.09 -67.69 5.82
CA ASN A 2 12.62 -67.70 5.80
C ASN A 2 12.04 -66.46 5.12
N GLY A 3 10.89 -66.58 4.44
CA GLY A 3 10.25 -65.49 3.70
C GLY A 3 9.94 -64.26 4.57
N LYS A 4 9.61 -64.47 5.85
CA LYS A 4 9.39 -63.41 6.85
C LYS A 4 10.67 -62.59 7.12
N THR A 5 11.83 -63.24 7.14
CA THR A 5 13.13 -62.57 7.35
C THR A 5 13.50 -61.72 6.13
N LYS A 6 13.20 -62.19 4.91
CA LYS A 6 13.40 -61.40 3.68
C LYS A 6 12.51 -60.14 3.65
N LEU A 7 11.23 -60.28 4.04
CA LEU A 7 10.31 -59.14 4.14
C LEU A 7 10.76 -58.10 5.17
N ALA A 8 11.25 -58.54 6.34
CA ALA A 8 11.76 -57.64 7.36
C ALA A 8 13.00 -56.85 6.86
N ILE A 9 13.91 -57.50 6.14
CA ILE A 9 15.10 -56.84 5.58
C ILE A 9 14.72 -55.82 4.50
N VAL A 10 13.81 -56.19 3.58
CA VAL A 10 13.35 -55.29 2.51
C VAL A 10 12.56 -54.11 3.08
N GLY A 11 11.70 -54.34 4.08
CA GLY A 11 10.97 -53.29 4.78
C GLY A 11 11.91 -52.33 5.51
N GLY A 12 12.93 -52.85 6.19
CA GLY A 12 13.97 -52.05 6.82
C GLY A 12 14.74 -51.18 5.82
N ALA A 13 15.13 -51.76 4.68
CA ALA A 13 15.83 -51.03 3.63
C ALA A 13 14.99 -49.89 3.02
N LEU A 14 13.69 -50.14 2.77
CA LEU A 14 12.77 -49.10 2.28
C LEU A 14 12.58 -47.96 3.28
N ALA A 15 12.45 -48.28 4.58
CA ALA A 15 12.32 -47.27 5.62
C ALA A 15 13.55 -46.36 5.72
N VAL A 16 14.75 -46.94 5.57
CA VAL A 16 16.02 -46.18 5.55
C VAL A 16 16.07 -45.25 4.33
N CYS A 17 15.73 -45.74 3.13
CA CYS A 17 15.70 -44.92 1.92
C CYS A 17 14.71 -43.74 2.04
N ALA A 18 13.52 -44.00 2.58
CA ALA A 18 12.52 -42.96 2.80
C ALA A 18 13.00 -41.89 3.81
N GLY A 19 13.67 -42.32 4.89
CA GLY A 19 14.24 -41.40 5.88
C GLY A 19 15.33 -40.49 5.31
N ILE A 20 16.22 -41.03 4.46
CA ILE A 20 17.28 -40.24 3.81
C ILE A 20 16.67 -39.21 2.85
N PHE A 21 15.67 -39.62 2.06
CA PHE A 21 15.00 -38.73 1.12
C PHE A 21 14.27 -37.58 1.85
N TRP A 22 13.58 -37.90 2.94
CA TRP A 22 12.90 -36.92 3.79
C TRP A 22 13.86 -35.90 4.41
N ALA A 23 14.98 -36.36 4.96
CA ALA A 23 16.00 -35.49 5.53
C ALA A 23 16.63 -34.56 4.47
N GLY A 24 16.88 -35.07 3.26
CA GLY A 24 17.36 -34.27 2.14
C GLY A 24 16.35 -33.20 1.69
N TYR A 25 15.06 -33.56 1.61
CA TYR A 25 13.98 -32.64 1.28
C TYR A 25 13.85 -31.51 2.31
N LEU A 26 13.85 -31.83 3.60
CA LEU A 26 13.83 -30.84 4.68
C LEU A 26 15.03 -29.89 4.60
N LYS A 27 16.23 -30.43 4.40
CA LYS A 27 17.45 -29.61 4.29
C LYS A 27 17.37 -28.63 3.10
N GLY A 28 16.86 -29.09 1.96
CA GLY A 28 16.62 -28.23 0.79
C GLY A 28 15.57 -27.15 1.07
N TRP A 29 14.47 -27.51 1.74
CA TRP A 29 13.41 -26.57 2.12
C TRP A 29 13.89 -25.48 3.08
N TYR A 30 14.66 -25.86 4.10
CA TYR A 30 15.24 -24.89 5.04
C TYR A 30 16.26 -23.98 4.37
N ALA A 31 17.14 -24.51 3.51
CA ALA A 31 18.11 -23.69 2.77
C ALA A 31 17.41 -22.69 1.82
N HIS A 32 16.36 -23.13 1.13
CA HIS A 32 15.59 -22.26 0.25
C HIS A 32 14.83 -21.18 1.02
N SER A 33 14.17 -21.54 2.12
CA SER A 33 13.43 -20.57 2.95
C SER A 33 14.36 -19.56 3.63
N GLU A 34 15.55 -19.97 4.06
CA GLU A 34 16.57 -19.07 4.58
C GLU A 34 17.06 -18.07 3.53
N GLN A 35 17.30 -18.54 2.30
CA GLN A 35 17.68 -17.68 1.18
C GLN A 35 16.61 -16.64 0.86
N VAL A 36 15.34 -17.04 0.76
CA VAL A 36 14.20 -16.15 0.48
C VAL A 36 14.04 -15.14 1.63
N ASN A 37 14.12 -15.58 2.88
CA ASN A 37 14.02 -14.70 4.04
C ASN A 37 15.17 -13.69 4.11
N ARG A 38 16.40 -14.09 3.75
CA ARG A 38 17.54 -13.17 3.66
C ARG A 38 17.33 -12.13 2.56
N GLN A 39 16.88 -12.55 1.38
CA GLN A 39 16.56 -11.63 0.28
C GLN A 39 15.42 -10.67 0.64
N ALA A 40 14.40 -11.12 1.37
CA ALA A 40 13.34 -10.26 1.87
C ALA A 40 13.91 -9.22 2.85
N LYS A 41 14.72 -9.63 3.82
CA LYS A 41 15.41 -8.72 4.76
C LYS A 41 16.28 -7.67 4.08
N GLU A 42 16.91 -8.01 2.95
CA GLU A 42 17.70 -7.04 2.16
C GLU A 42 16.85 -6.09 1.31
N ARG A 43 15.65 -6.53 0.89
CA ARG A 43 14.71 -5.72 0.09
C ARG A 43 13.88 -4.76 0.94
N LEU A 44 13.51 -5.15 2.16
CA LEU A 44 12.75 -4.33 3.11
C LEU A 44 13.34 -2.92 3.30
N PRO A 45 14.62 -2.73 3.67
CA PRO A 45 15.16 -1.39 3.91
C PRO A 45 15.26 -0.54 2.64
N LYS A 46 15.32 -1.16 1.45
CA LYS A 46 15.31 -0.44 0.17
C LYS A 46 13.90 0.06 -0.17
N GLN A 47 12.89 -0.76 0.09
CA GLN A 47 11.49 -0.39 -0.12
C GLN A 47 11.04 0.65 0.90
N GLU A 48 11.38 0.48 2.18
CA GLU A 48 11.10 1.48 3.23
C GLU A 48 11.71 2.83 2.89
N LYS A 49 12.96 2.88 2.42
CA LYS A 49 13.59 4.14 1.98
C LYS A 49 12.94 4.76 0.75
N ALA A 50 12.49 3.94 -0.20
CA ALA A 50 11.80 4.41 -1.39
C ALA A 50 10.42 5.00 -1.05
N VAL A 51 9.74 4.43 -0.06
CA VAL A 51 8.39 4.84 0.36
C VAL A 51 8.43 5.99 1.38
N ALA A 52 9.46 6.08 2.23
CA ALA A 52 9.57 7.12 3.27
C ALA A 52 9.49 8.55 2.72
N ALA A 53 10.10 8.81 1.56
CA ALA A 53 10.03 10.12 0.92
C ALA A 53 8.61 10.44 0.40
N GLY A 54 7.86 9.43 -0.04
CA GLY A 54 6.47 9.55 -0.46
C GLY A 54 5.53 9.74 0.74
N GLU A 55 5.73 8.97 1.81
CA GLU A 55 4.96 9.08 3.05
C GLU A 55 5.16 10.43 3.74
N GLN A 56 6.39 10.96 3.80
CA GLN A 56 6.63 12.30 4.35
C GLN A 56 5.92 13.38 3.53
N LYS A 57 6.00 13.32 2.19
CA LYS A 57 5.27 14.24 1.32
C LYS A 57 3.75 14.14 1.50
N ALA A 58 3.23 12.91 1.64
CA ALA A 58 1.81 12.68 1.89
C ALA A 58 1.37 13.19 3.27
N ALA A 59 2.21 13.05 4.30
CA ALA A 59 1.94 13.57 5.64
C ALA A 59 1.92 15.11 5.65
N THR A 60 2.86 15.77 4.96
CA THR A 60 2.88 17.23 4.81
C THR A 60 1.65 17.73 4.05
N ALA A 61 1.32 17.12 2.91
CA ALA A 61 0.13 17.47 2.14
C ALA A 61 -1.17 17.29 2.94
N ASN A 62 -1.27 16.23 3.75
CA ASN A 62 -2.43 16.03 4.64
C ASN A 62 -2.53 17.10 5.74
N ALA A 63 -1.40 17.54 6.30
CA ALA A 63 -1.39 18.60 7.30
C ALA A 63 -1.82 19.95 6.69
N GLU A 64 -1.30 20.28 5.50
CA GLU A 64 -1.65 21.49 4.76
C GLU A 64 -3.13 21.48 4.33
N ALA A 65 -3.63 20.35 3.81
CA ALA A 65 -5.02 20.19 3.44
C ALA A 65 -5.98 20.35 4.64
N LYS A 66 -5.60 19.84 5.82
CA LYS A 66 -6.39 20.01 7.06
C LYS A 66 -6.50 21.46 7.49
N VAL A 67 -5.44 22.26 7.32
CA VAL A 67 -5.47 23.70 7.62
C VAL A 67 -6.40 24.42 6.65
N ILE A 68 -6.26 24.15 5.34
CA ILE A 68 -7.10 24.76 4.30
C ILE A 68 -8.59 24.43 4.53
N TYR A 69 -8.91 23.17 4.86
CA TYR A 69 -10.29 22.78 5.13
C TYR A 69 -10.88 23.54 6.32
N ARG A 70 -10.11 23.69 7.41
CA ARG A 70 -10.55 24.43 8.60
C ARG A 70 -10.75 25.92 8.31
N THR A 71 -9.88 26.53 7.50
CA THR A 71 -10.03 27.95 7.12
C THR A 71 -11.23 28.16 6.21
N VAL A 72 -11.40 27.32 5.18
CA VAL A 72 -12.56 27.38 4.29
C VAL A 72 -13.86 27.20 5.09
N TYR A 73 -13.91 26.24 6.01
CA TYR A 73 -15.08 26.04 6.87
C TYR A 73 -15.36 27.27 7.76
N HIS A 74 -14.32 27.84 8.38
CA HIS A 74 -14.45 29.05 9.18
C HIS A 74 -14.95 30.25 8.36
N ASP A 75 -14.44 30.43 7.14
CA ASP A 75 -14.83 31.52 6.25
C ASP A 75 -16.26 31.34 5.75
N VAL A 76 -16.69 30.11 5.44
CA VAL A 76 -18.07 29.80 5.09
C VAL A 76 -19.01 30.07 6.28
N VAL A 77 -18.65 29.64 7.49
CA VAL A 77 -19.45 29.89 8.70
C VAL A 77 -19.56 31.38 8.97
N LYS A 78 -18.46 32.14 8.84
CA LYS A 78 -18.44 33.60 8.99
C LYS A 78 -19.29 34.29 7.91
N TYR A 79 -19.19 33.84 6.67
CA TYR A 79 -19.96 34.37 5.55
C TYR A 79 -21.47 34.14 5.70
N VAL A 80 -21.87 32.98 6.21
CA VAL A 80 -23.29 32.62 6.41
C VAL A 80 -23.89 33.28 7.65
N ASN A 81 -23.12 33.41 8.73
CA ASN A 81 -23.60 33.96 10.01
C ASN A 81 -23.41 35.48 10.14
N ASP A 82 -23.04 36.20 9.07
CA ASP A 82 -22.92 37.67 9.10
C ASP A 82 -24.32 38.31 9.20
N PRO A 83 -24.65 39.00 10.31
CA PRO A 83 -25.97 39.59 10.52
C PRO A 83 -26.30 40.73 9.56
N ASN A 84 -25.31 41.26 8.82
CA ASN A 84 -25.51 42.30 7.81
C ASN A 84 -25.85 41.74 6.42
N ARG A 85 -25.85 40.41 6.22
CA ARG A 85 -26.29 39.75 4.97
C ARG A 85 -27.73 39.24 5.10
N THR A 86 -28.70 40.10 4.79
CA THR A 86 -30.13 39.76 4.76
C THR A 86 -30.61 39.19 3.43
N VAL A 87 -29.76 39.12 2.41
CA VAL A 87 -30.11 38.58 1.07
C VAL A 87 -29.05 37.59 0.59
N CYS A 88 -29.47 36.38 0.24
CA CYS A 88 -28.63 35.34 -0.37
C CYS A 88 -28.24 35.69 -1.81
N LYS A 89 -27.41 36.73 -1.99
CA LYS A 89 -26.69 36.97 -3.26
C LYS A 89 -25.22 36.61 -3.04
N PHE A 90 -24.74 35.59 -3.75
CA PHE A 90 -23.31 35.29 -3.76
C PHE A 90 -22.57 36.45 -4.42
N ASP A 91 -21.48 36.87 -3.79
CA ASP A 91 -20.57 37.86 -4.35
C ASP A 91 -20.01 37.32 -5.68
N SER A 92 -20.02 38.12 -6.74
CA SER A 92 -19.53 37.71 -8.06
C SER A 92 -18.07 37.26 -8.01
N ASP A 93 -17.29 37.87 -7.12
CA ASP A 93 -15.86 37.60 -6.99
C ASP A 93 -15.64 36.22 -6.33
N ALA A 94 -16.49 35.86 -5.36
CA ALA A 94 -16.47 34.54 -4.74
C ALA A 94 -16.89 33.43 -5.74
N VAL A 95 -17.85 33.72 -6.62
CA VAL A 95 -18.26 32.79 -7.68
C VAL A 95 -17.14 32.60 -8.70
N GLN A 96 -16.48 33.67 -9.13
CA GLN A 96 -15.33 33.57 -10.04
C GLN A 96 -14.12 32.87 -9.41
N LEU A 97 -13.91 33.02 -8.10
CA LEU A 97 -12.86 32.31 -7.38
C LEU A 97 -13.11 30.80 -7.38
N ARG A 98 -14.37 30.39 -7.13
CA ARG A 98 -14.77 28.98 -7.20
C ARG A 98 -14.60 28.41 -8.60
N GLN A 99 -14.98 29.15 -9.64
CA GLN A 99 -14.82 28.68 -11.03
C GLN A 99 -13.35 28.48 -11.39
N ARG A 100 -12.48 29.45 -11.05
CA ARG A 100 -11.04 29.31 -11.25
C ARG A 100 -10.43 28.12 -10.53
N ALA A 101 -10.91 27.81 -9.33
CA ALA A 101 -10.47 26.62 -8.59
C ALA A 101 -10.90 25.31 -9.27
N ILE A 102 -12.11 25.26 -9.83
CA ILE A 102 -12.62 24.11 -10.61
C ILE A 102 -11.80 23.95 -11.90
N ASP A 103 -11.58 25.03 -12.64
CA ASP A 103 -10.83 25.00 -13.90
C ASP A 103 -9.35 24.61 -13.65
N ALA A 104 -8.77 25.07 -12.55
CA ALA A 104 -7.43 24.68 -12.11
C ALA A 104 -7.37 23.18 -11.79
N ALA A 105 -8.34 22.63 -11.06
CA ALA A 105 -8.38 21.19 -10.76
C ALA A 105 -8.53 20.33 -12.01
N ASN A 106 -9.38 20.76 -12.95
CA ASN A 106 -9.58 20.07 -14.23
C ASN A 106 -8.39 20.18 -15.19
N SER A 107 -7.47 21.11 -14.96
CA SER A 107 -6.24 21.26 -15.76
C SER A 107 -5.04 20.50 -15.19
N ILE A 108 -5.19 19.81 -14.05
CA ILE A 108 -4.13 18.94 -13.50
C ILE A 108 -4.05 17.67 -14.36
N PRO A 109 -2.92 17.43 -15.08
CA PRO A 109 -2.74 16.22 -15.88
C PRO A 109 -2.83 14.97 -14.99
N GLY A 110 -3.69 14.01 -15.37
CA GLY A 110 -3.89 12.76 -14.64
C GLY A 110 -4.98 12.74 -13.57
N PHE A 111 -5.70 13.85 -13.32
CA PHE A 111 -6.81 13.88 -12.36
C PHE A 111 -8.14 13.35 -12.94
N ASP A 112 -8.34 13.54 -14.26
CA ASP A 112 -9.52 13.07 -15.03
C ASP A 112 -9.20 11.91 -15.99
N GLU A 113 -7.98 11.37 -15.95
CA GLU A 113 -7.64 10.21 -16.76
C GLU A 113 -8.35 8.97 -16.18
N PRO A 114 -9.18 8.24 -16.97
CA PRO A 114 -9.70 6.97 -16.50
C PRO A 114 -8.52 6.11 -16.10
N ALA A 115 -8.59 5.48 -14.91
CA ALA A 115 -7.52 4.64 -14.39
C ALA A 115 -7.07 3.68 -15.48
N VAL A 116 -5.93 3.99 -16.12
CA VAL A 116 -5.36 3.17 -17.17
C VAL A 116 -4.78 1.94 -16.48
N GLN A 117 -5.65 0.97 -16.22
CA GLN A 117 -5.29 -0.42 -16.05
C GLN A 117 -4.65 -0.86 -17.37
N ALA A 118 -3.35 -0.66 -17.48
CA ALA A 118 -2.55 -1.28 -18.53
C ALA A 118 -2.72 -2.79 -18.40
N LYS A 119 -3.15 -3.42 -19.50
CA LYS A 119 -3.37 -4.86 -19.64
C LYS A 119 -2.09 -5.66 -19.41
#